data_AF-A0A954FM54-F1
#
_entry.id   AF-A0A954FM54-F1
#
_cell.length_a   1.000
_cell.length_b   1.000
_cell.length_c   1.000
_cell.angle_alpha   90.00
_cell.angle_beta   90.00
_cell.angle_gamma   90.00
#
_symmetry.space_group_name_H-M   'P 1'
#
loop_
_entity.id
_entity.type
_entity.pdbx_description
1 polymer ?
#
loop_
_entity_poly.entity_id
_entity_poly.type
_entity_poly.pdbx_seq_one_letter_code
_entity_poly.pdbx_strand_id
1 'polypeptide(L)'
;REQLPQLYQKLLSHELSHDAAIRMLLARVFVTPAFLYRGEHAQPGDAATPVSDNELANRLSYFLWSSLPDQQLCAAASAGTLHQPDVLRAQLHRMLTDVKMRRMAIEFGCQWLHIRDFDQLDEKSEQHYPEFKELRSAMYEEAIRFFEDLFRNDGSVLDLLNADHTFVNLQLAKFYGIEGLEGEGWQRVNGTRSVSRGGILTMGATLSKQSGASRTSPILRGNWVSEFLLGEKLPRPPKGVPVLPEEVPSDLTERRLTELHSSDPACMKCHQRIDGFGFALEQFDTIGRFRASDKSGHEIDTDVVLPDGTPVNGLDGLRNYLVNTRRDAFLRTFCRRLLGYALGRATQLSDEPLIDEMMSQLQAHHYRFSVALEAIILSPQFRMIRGADAPRTAALTHD
;
A
#
# COMPACT_ATOMS: atom_id res chain seq x y z
N ARG A 1 30.60 -7.54 19.03
CA ARG A 1 31.64 -7.02 18.09
C ARG A 1 33.00 -7.67 18.32
N GLU A 2 33.41 -7.93 19.57
CA GLU A 2 34.73 -8.50 19.90
C GLU A 2 35.02 -9.91 19.34
N GLN A 3 33.99 -10.66 18.92
CA GLN A 3 34.15 -12.03 18.43
C GLN A 3 34.55 -12.15 16.95
N LEU A 4 34.34 -11.13 16.11
CA LEU A 4 34.63 -11.25 14.66
C LEU A 4 36.13 -11.24 14.35
N PRO A 5 36.97 -10.34 14.91
CA PRO A 5 38.41 -10.40 14.70
C PRO A 5 39.04 -11.68 15.27
N GLN A 6 38.53 -12.18 16.39
CA GLN A 6 38.98 -13.45 16.98
C GLN A 6 38.59 -14.65 16.11
N LEU A 7 37.35 -14.67 15.61
CA LEU A 7 36.93 -15.69 14.64
C LEU A 7 37.82 -15.63 13.39
N TYR A 8 38.06 -14.44 12.85
CA TYR A 8 38.93 -14.27 11.69
C TYR A 8 40.34 -14.85 11.92
N GLN A 9 40.98 -14.48 13.03
CA GLN A 9 42.29 -15.01 13.41
C GLN A 9 42.27 -16.54 13.56
N LYS A 10 41.21 -17.09 14.17
CA LYS A 10 41.02 -18.54 14.30
C LYS A 10 40.92 -19.21 12.93
N LEU A 11 40.18 -18.62 11.99
CA LEU A 11 40.04 -19.16 10.63
C LEU A 11 41.38 -19.18 9.89
N LEU A 12 42.18 -18.11 10.01
CA LEU A 12 43.54 -18.10 9.46
C LEU A 12 44.46 -19.13 10.11
N SER A 13 44.35 -19.36 11.43
CA SER A 13 45.14 -20.40 12.12
C SER A 13 44.76 -21.83 11.72
N HIS A 14 43.61 -22.02 11.07
CA HIS A 14 43.18 -23.28 10.47
C HIS A 14 43.53 -23.36 8.97
N GLU A 15 44.52 -22.60 8.51
CA GLU A 15 45.04 -22.59 7.13
C GLU A 15 44.03 -22.20 6.05
N LEU A 16 42.90 -21.56 6.41
CA LEU A 16 42.05 -20.92 5.41
C LEU A 16 42.81 -19.74 4.80
N SER A 17 42.68 -19.58 3.47
CA SER A 17 43.13 -18.35 2.81
C SER A 17 42.36 -17.14 3.34
N HIS A 18 42.95 -15.95 3.16
CA HIS A 18 42.30 -14.68 3.50
C HIS A 18 40.86 -14.61 2.97
N ASP A 19 40.69 -14.88 1.66
CA ASP A 19 39.39 -14.81 1.00
C ASP A 19 38.38 -15.80 1.58
N ALA A 20 38.82 -17.04 1.88
CA ALA A 20 37.94 -18.04 2.49
C ALA A 20 37.54 -17.65 3.92
N ALA A 21 38.47 -17.10 4.71
CA ALA A 21 38.19 -16.60 6.05
C ALA A 21 37.21 -15.42 6.03
N ILE A 22 37.39 -14.46 5.11
CA ILE A 22 36.45 -13.33 4.93
C ILE A 22 35.06 -13.83 4.51
N ARG A 23 34.96 -14.76 3.54
CA ARG A 23 33.67 -15.35 3.14
C ARG A 23 32.96 -15.98 4.33
N MET A 24 33.68 -16.69 5.19
CA MET A 24 33.09 -17.36 6.34
C MET A 24 32.69 -16.39 7.47
N LEU A 25 33.41 -15.28 7.64
CA LEU A 25 32.98 -14.17 8.49
C LEU A 25 31.67 -13.55 7.99
N LEU A 26 31.58 -13.25 6.69
CA LEU A 26 30.37 -12.69 6.10
C LEU A 26 29.19 -13.66 6.25
N ALA A 27 29.41 -14.94 5.96
CA ALA A 27 28.41 -15.98 6.19
C ALA A 27 27.97 -16.00 7.66
N ARG A 28 28.90 -15.94 8.63
CA ARG A 28 28.58 -15.86 10.06
C ARG A 28 27.72 -14.64 10.38
N VAL A 29 28.08 -13.46 9.86
CA VAL A 29 27.30 -12.23 10.05
C VAL A 29 25.88 -12.42 9.50
N PHE A 30 25.74 -12.88 8.26
CA PHE A 30 24.45 -13.03 7.58
C PHE A 30 23.51 -14.07 8.21
N VAL A 31 24.04 -15.06 8.93
CA VAL A 31 23.23 -16.05 9.65
C VAL A 31 23.03 -15.72 11.13
N THR A 32 23.56 -14.61 11.64
CA THR A 32 23.35 -14.24 13.05
C THR A 32 21.92 -13.73 13.29
N PRO A 33 21.30 -14.05 14.44
CA PRO A 33 19.99 -13.51 14.79
C PRO A 33 19.93 -11.98 14.78
N ALA A 34 21.01 -11.31 15.19
CA ALA A 34 21.09 -9.84 15.18
C ALA A 34 21.11 -9.23 13.76
N PHE A 35 21.47 -10.02 12.74
CA PHE A 35 21.39 -9.59 11.34
C PHE A 35 20.01 -9.91 10.74
N LEU A 36 19.46 -11.09 11.06
CA LEU A 36 18.20 -11.57 10.49
C LEU A 36 16.96 -10.93 11.14
N TYR A 37 17.06 -10.52 12.40
CA TYR A 37 15.95 -9.99 13.18
C TYR A 37 16.28 -8.61 13.74
N ARG A 38 15.26 -7.74 13.75
CA ARG A 38 15.27 -6.50 14.54
C ARG A 38 14.86 -6.85 15.97
N GLY A 39 15.84 -7.31 16.74
CA GLY A 39 15.65 -7.65 18.15
C GLY A 39 15.56 -6.40 19.01
N GLU A 40 14.69 -6.44 20.00
CA GLU A 40 14.55 -5.40 21.02
C GLU A 40 14.62 -6.04 22.41
N HIS A 41 15.15 -5.31 23.38
CA HIS A 41 15.39 -5.82 24.72
C HIS A 41 14.26 -5.44 25.68
N ALA A 42 13.33 -6.37 25.86
CA ALA A 42 12.30 -6.27 26.88
C ALA A 42 12.90 -6.43 28.29
N GLN A 43 12.57 -5.51 29.20
CA GLN A 43 12.92 -5.64 30.61
C GLN A 43 12.10 -6.76 31.29
N PRO A 44 12.64 -7.42 32.34
CA PRO A 44 11.88 -8.37 33.15
C PRO A 44 10.61 -7.74 33.75
N GLY A 45 9.59 -8.57 33.97
CA GLY A 45 8.28 -8.18 34.49
C GLY A 45 7.21 -7.98 33.41
N ASP A 46 6.02 -7.59 33.86
CA ASP A 46 4.84 -7.45 33.01
C ASP A 46 4.70 -6.04 32.38
N ALA A 47 5.30 -5.04 33.02
CA ALA A 47 5.12 -3.64 32.65
C ALA A 47 5.79 -3.32 31.30
N ALA A 48 5.11 -2.52 30.49
CA ALA A 48 5.73 -1.95 29.30
C ALA A 48 6.81 -0.94 29.68
N THR A 49 7.94 -0.98 29.00
CA THR A 49 9.08 -0.10 29.23
C THR A 49 9.48 0.63 27.94
N PRO A 50 10.09 1.82 28.01
CA PRO A 50 10.59 2.49 26.81
C PRO A 50 11.63 1.64 26.10
N VAL A 51 11.59 1.63 24.76
CA VAL A 51 12.71 1.11 23.98
C VAL A 51 13.91 2.04 24.10
N SER A 52 15.11 1.50 23.93
CA SER A 52 16.32 2.31 23.88
C SER A 52 16.32 3.24 22.66
N ASP A 53 17.07 4.34 22.73
CA ASP A 53 17.23 5.27 21.61
C ASP A 53 17.76 4.60 20.34
N ASN A 54 18.60 3.55 20.46
CA ASN A 54 19.08 2.79 19.30
C ASN A 54 17.97 1.94 18.66
N GLU A 55 17.11 1.32 19.47
CA GLU A 55 15.94 0.58 18.99
C GLU A 55 14.93 1.55 18.37
N LEU A 56 14.73 2.73 18.95
CA LEU A 56 13.87 3.78 18.41
C LEU A 56 14.37 4.30 17.05
N ALA A 57 15.69 4.51 16.90
CA ALA A 57 16.30 4.82 15.62
C ALA A 57 16.07 3.73 14.56
N ASN A 58 16.15 2.45 14.96
CA ASN A 58 15.83 1.33 14.08
C ASN A 58 14.35 1.30 13.72
N ARG A 59 13.43 1.46 14.68
CA ARG A 59 11.98 1.55 14.41
C ARG A 59 11.69 2.66 13.39
N LEU A 60 12.22 3.87 13.62
CA LEU A 60 11.97 5.02 12.74
C LEU A 60 12.54 4.84 11.33
N SER A 61 13.78 4.35 11.22
CA SER A 61 14.44 4.13 9.92
C SER A 61 13.82 3.02 9.09
N TYR A 62 13.40 1.91 9.70
CA TYR A 62 12.71 0.84 8.97
C TYR A 62 11.27 1.19 8.63
N PHE A 63 10.60 1.96 9.49
CA PHE A 63 9.27 2.48 9.19
C PHE A 63 9.28 3.43 7.99
N LEU A 64 10.17 4.42 7.95
CA LEU A 64 10.13 5.45 6.90
C LEU A 64 10.97 5.11 5.67
N TRP A 65 12.07 4.39 5.84
CA TRP A 65 13.05 4.15 4.77
C TRP A 65 13.29 2.68 4.47
N SER A 66 12.68 1.75 5.22
CA SER A 66 12.95 0.31 5.09
C SER A 66 14.46 0.02 5.01
N SER A 67 15.24 0.72 5.84
CA SER A 67 16.70 0.67 5.83
C SER A 67 17.29 0.97 7.18
N LEU A 68 18.62 0.82 7.28
CA LEU A 68 19.38 1.20 8.46
C LEU A 68 19.28 2.72 8.72
N PRO A 69 19.34 3.14 9.99
CA PRO A 69 19.42 4.54 10.36
C PRO A 69 20.66 5.19 9.74
N ASP A 70 20.53 6.45 9.32
CA ASP A 70 21.67 7.22 8.83
C ASP A 70 22.52 7.74 9.99
N GLN A 71 23.64 8.38 9.65
CA GLN A 71 24.59 8.88 10.64
C GLN A 71 23.95 9.87 11.63
N GLN A 72 23.07 10.75 11.15
CA GLN A 72 22.42 11.75 12.00
C GLN A 72 21.45 11.11 13.00
N LEU A 73 20.65 10.14 12.55
CA LEU A 73 19.75 9.40 13.44
C LEU A 73 20.52 8.54 14.45
N CYS A 74 21.61 7.89 14.01
CA CYS A 74 22.54 7.17 14.90
C CYS A 74 23.20 8.09 15.92
N ALA A 75 23.57 9.32 15.55
CA ALA A 75 24.18 10.28 16.45
C ALA A 75 23.18 10.77 17.51
N ALA A 76 21.95 11.09 17.12
CA ALA A 76 20.88 11.45 18.06
C ALA A 76 20.60 10.33 19.06
N ALA A 77 20.59 9.08 18.57
CA ALA A 77 20.40 7.91 19.42
C ALA A 77 21.58 7.66 20.38
N SER A 78 22.82 7.80 19.88
CA SER A 78 24.03 7.65 20.70
C SER A 78 24.15 8.75 21.75
N ALA A 79 23.62 9.94 21.48
CA ALA A 79 23.58 11.05 22.43
C ALA A 79 22.49 10.88 23.51
N GLY A 80 21.61 9.88 23.42
CA GLY A 80 20.54 9.68 24.39
C GLY A 80 19.47 10.78 24.33
N THR A 81 19.23 11.36 23.16
CA THR A 81 18.26 12.47 22.98
C THR A 81 17.07 12.08 22.12
N LEU A 82 17.11 10.93 21.45
CA LEU A 82 16.13 10.57 20.44
C LEU A 82 14.75 10.26 21.04
N HIS A 83 14.64 9.84 22.30
CA HIS A 83 13.33 9.65 22.95
C HIS A 83 12.56 10.96 23.20
N GLN A 84 13.20 12.12 23.10
CA GLN A 84 12.56 13.42 23.32
C GLN A 84 11.60 13.74 22.16
N PRO A 85 10.33 14.11 22.44
CA PRO A 85 9.33 14.32 21.40
C PRO A 85 9.76 15.30 20.30
N ASP A 86 10.39 16.42 20.65
CA ASP A 86 10.79 17.43 19.68
C ASP A 86 11.95 16.97 18.78
N VAL A 87 12.86 16.14 19.32
CA VAL A 87 13.93 15.51 18.55
C VAL A 87 13.36 14.47 17.59
N LEU A 88 12.38 13.67 18.01
CA LEU A 88 11.66 12.73 17.13
C LEU A 88 10.98 13.44 15.98
N ARG A 89 10.22 14.50 16.26
CA ARG A 89 9.55 15.30 15.23
C ARG A 89 10.55 15.87 14.23
N ALA A 90 11.64 16.44 14.71
CA ALA A 90 12.69 16.99 13.85
C ALA A 90 13.30 15.90 12.94
N GLN A 91 13.55 14.70 13.48
CA GLN A 91 14.03 13.57 12.67
C GLN A 91 12.98 13.10 11.66
N LEU A 92 11.71 12.98 12.05
CA LEU A 92 10.61 12.64 11.14
C LEU A 92 10.55 13.60 9.95
N HIS A 93 10.45 14.91 10.20
CA HIS A 93 10.34 15.90 9.13
C HIS A 93 11.55 15.90 8.20
N ARG A 94 12.76 15.78 8.76
CA ARG A 94 13.97 15.63 7.96
C ARG A 94 13.88 14.40 7.06
N MET A 95 13.53 13.25 7.64
CA MET A 95 13.50 11.98 6.93
C MET A 95 12.45 11.94 5.82
N LEU A 96 11.34 12.67 5.98
CA LEU A 96 10.29 12.81 4.97
C LEU A 96 10.75 13.52 3.69
N THR A 97 11.80 14.33 3.76
CA THR A 97 12.34 15.03 2.59
C THR A 97 13.45 14.25 1.85
N ASP A 98 13.93 13.15 2.45
CA ASP A 98 15.05 12.36 1.95
C ASP A 98 14.65 11.46 0.77
N VAL A 99 15.58 11.23 -0.15
CA VAL A 99 15.39 10.37 -1.33
C VAL A 99 15.02 8.92 -0.97
N LYS A 100 15.35 8.45 0.23
CA LYS A 100 14.97 7.13 0.73
C LYS A 100 13.47 6.98 0.98
N MET A 101 12.69 8.07 1.04
CA MET A 101 11.23 8.00 1.16
C MET A 101 10.55 7.25 0.03
N ARG A 102 11.20 7.19 -1.14
CA ARG A 102 10.79 6.32 -2.23
C ARG A 102 10.59 4.86 -1.80
N ARG A 103 11.33 4.39 -0.79
CA ARG A 103 11.17 3.03 -0.25
C ARG A 103 9.85 2.84 0.48
N MET A 104 9.36 3.84 1.22
CA MET A 104 8.02 3.79 1.79
C MET A 104 6.93 3.78 0.70
N ALA A 105 7.13 4.52 -0.40
CA ALA A 105 6.20 4.48 -1.53
C ALA A 105 6.05 3.06 -2.11
N ILE A 106 7.15 2.29 -2.14
CA ILE A 106 7.17 0.90 -2.60
C ILE A 106 6.63 -0.05 -1.52
N GLU A 107 7.25 -0.05 -0.34
CA GLU A 107 7.04 -1.06 0.70
C GLU A 107 5.74 -0.86 1.49
N PHE A 108 5.25 0.36 1.60
CA PHE A 108 3.94 0.64 2.19
C PHE A 108 2.90 0.95 1.11
N GLY A 109 3.12 1.96 0.28
CA GLY A 109 2.14 2.44 -0.69
C GLY A 109 1.73 1.38 -1.70
N CYS A 110 2.69 0.86 -2.47
CA CYS A 110 2.42 -0.15 -3.49
C CYS A 110 1.99 -1.49 -2.88
N GLN A 111 2.55 -1.87 -1.72
CA GLN A 111 2.11 -3.08 -1.03
C GLN A 111 0.65 -2.98 -0.57
N TRP A 112 0.22 -1.83 -0.03
CA TRP A 112 -1.16 -1.64 0.39
C TRP A 112 -2.14 -1.78 -0.78
N LEU A 113 -1.79 -1.26 -1.96
CA LEU A 113 -2.62 -1.40 -3.16
C LEU A 113 -2.49 -2.76 -3.86
N HIS A 114 -1.66 -3.67 -3.34
CA HIS A 114 -1.33 -4.98 -3.94
C HIS A 114 -0.59 -4.91 -5.30
N ILE A 115 0.14 -3.82 -5.52
CA ILE A 115 0.90 -3.58 -6.76
C ILE A 115 2.42 -3.51 -6.52
N ARG A 116 2.91 -4.00 -5.38
CA ARG A 116 4.36 -4.20 -5.20
C ARG A 116 4.87 -5.22 -6.22
N ASP A 117 6.01 -4.93 -6.85
CA ASP A 117 6.59 -5.73 -7.94
C ASP A 117 5.68 -5.84 -9.18
N PHE A 118 4.79 -4.85 -9.42
CA PHE A 118 3.84 -4.87 -10.53
C PHE A 118 4.50 -4.89 -11.91
N ASP A 119 5.72 -4.37 -12.05
CA ASP A 119 6.52 -4.46 -13.27
C ASP A 119 6.85 -5.91 -13.70
N GLN A 120 6.66 -6.87 -12.80
CA GLN A 120 6.80 -8.31 -13.06
C GLN A 120 5.49 -9.00 -13.46
N LEU A 121 4.34 -8.30 -13.44
CA LEU A 121 3.05 -8.90 -13.78
C LEU A 121 3.01 -9.32 -15.26
N ASP A 122 2.88 -10.62 -15.52
CA ASP A 122 2.84 -11.22 -16.87
C ASP A 122 1.51 -11.95 -17.17
N GLU A 123 0.51 -11.77 -16.33
CA GLU A 123 -0.78 -12.46 -16.41
C GLU A 123 -1.74 -11.89 -17.48
N LYS A 124 -1.40 -10.77 -18.14
CA LYS A 124 -2.28 -10.14 -19.14
C LYS A 124 -2.09 -10.76 -20.51
N SER A 125 -3.20 -11.01 -21.21
CA SER A 125 -3.17 -11.63 -22.53
C SER A 125 -2.46 -10.73 -23.54
N GLU A 126 -1.33 -11.19 -24.08
CA GLU A 126 -0.57 -10.50 -25.13
C GLU A 126 -1.37 -10.39 -26.44
N GLN A 127 -2.32 -11.30 -26.68
CA GLN A 127 -3.23 -11.21 -27.83
C GLN A 127 -4.17 -10.00 -27.70
N HIS A 128 -4.69 -9.77 -26.49
CA HIS A 128 -5.68 -8.73 -26.24
C HIS A 128 -5.06 -7.38 -25.89
N TYR A 129 -3.87 -7.38 -25.28
CA TYR A 129 -3.18 -6.22 -24.74
C TYR A 129 -1.67 -6.29 -25.06
N PRO A 130 -1.27 -6.31 -26.34
CA PRO A 130 0.13 -6.49 -26.74
C PRO A 130 1.08 -5.44 -26.15
N GLU A 131 0.59 -4.21 -25.94
CA GLU A 131 1.34 -3.09 -25.36
C GLU A 131 1.56 -3.17 -23.83
N PHE A 132 0.90 -4.11 -23.14
CA PHE A 132 0.94 -4.15 -21.68
C PHE A 132 2.35 -4.41 -21.14
N LYS A 133 3.11 -5.26 -21.83
CA LYS A 133 4.47 -5.63 -21.44
C LYS A 133 5.41 -4.43 -21.41
N GLU A 134 5.29 -3.53 -22.38
CA GLU A 134 6.08 -2.30 -22.43
C GLU A 134 5.54 -1.21 -21.48
N LEU A 135 4.27 -1.26 -21.10
CA LEU A 135 3.62 -0.26 -20.24
C LEU A 135 3.73 -0.56 -18.74
N ARG A 136 3.78 -1.83 -18.33
CA ARG A 136 3.64 -2.23 -16.92
C ARG A 136 4.68 -1.59 -15.99
N SER A 137 5.92 -1.43 -16.45
CA SER A 137 6.97 -0.74 -15.68
C SER A 137 6.67 0.75 -15.51
N ALA A 138 6.13 1.41 -16.53
CA ALA A 138 5.69 2.80 -16.41
C ALA A 138 4.47 2.95 -15.50
N MET A 139 3.47 2.06 -15.61
CA MET A 139 2.33 2.04 -14.70
C MET A 139 2.75 1.84 -13.24
N TYR A 140 3.75 1.01 -12.98
CA TYR A 140 4.27 0.83 -11.64
C TYR A 140 4.98 2.09 -11.13
N GLU A 141 5.81 2.69 -11.97
CA GLU A 141 6.56 3.91 -11.64
C GLU A 141 5.63 5.12 -11.39
N GLU A 142 4.49 5.22 -12.09
CA GLU A 142 3.43 6.19 -11.78
C GLU A 142 3.01 6.09 -10.32
N ALA A 143 2.65 4.88 -9.87
CA ALA A 143 2.18 4.66 -8.50
C ALA A 143 3.27 5.00 -7.47
N ILE A 144 4.52 4.59 -7.71
CA ILE A 144 5.64 4.90 -6.81
C ILE A 144 5.83 6.41 -6.70
N ARG A 145 5.83 7.13 -7.83
CA ARG A 145 6.00 8.59 -7.84
C ARG A 145 4.85 9.32 -7.18
N PHE A 146 3.62 8.84 -7.37
CA PHE A 146 2.44 9.40 -6.73
C PHE A 146 2.55 9.33 -5.20
N PHE A 147 2.89 8.15 -4.66
CA PHE A 147 3.10 8.01 -3.22
C PHE A 147 4.32 8.80 -2.73
N GLU A 148 5.42 8.81 -3.49
CA GLU A 148 6.61 9.58 -3.15
C GLU A 148 6.28 11.08 -3.05
N ASP A 149 5.52 11.64 -3.99
CA ASP A 149 5.04 13.02 -3.96
C ASP A 149 4.16 13.29 -2.75
N LEU A 150 3.16 12.43 -2.51
CA LEU A 150 2.24 12.55 -1.38
C LEU A 150 2.99 12.53 -0.04
N PHE A 151 4.04 11.71 0.11
CA PHE A 151 4.80 11.63 1.35
C PHE A 151 5.75 12.82 1.52
N ARG A 152 6.50 13.17 0.47
CA ARG A 152 7.53 14.22 0.54
C ARG A 152 6.97 15.62 0.63
N ASN A 153 5.82 15.85 -0.01
CA ASN A 153 5.13 17.14 0.00
C ASN A 153 4.01 17.22 1.03
N ASP A 154 3.96 16.24 1.96
CA ASP A 154 2.95 16.15 3.01
C ASP A 154 1.52 16.33 2.46
N GLY A 155 1.20 15.59 1.40
CA GLY A 155 -0.09 15.61 0.72
C GLY A 155 -1.23 15.16 1.63
N SER A 156 -2.47 15.44 1.20
CA SER A 156 -3.63 14.94 1.91
C SER A 156 -3.76 13.44 1.66
N VAL A 157 -4.04 12.64 2.69
CA VAL A 157 -4.36 11.22 2.52
C VAL A 157 -5.57 11.04 1.60
N LEU A 158 -6.48 12.02 1.54
CA LEU A 158 -7.64 11.98 0.65
C LEU A 158 -7.25 12.12 -0.83
N ASP A 159 -6.08 12.68 -1.16
CA ASP A 159 -5.57 12.78 -2.53
C ASP A 159 -5.41 11.39 -3.17
N LEU A 160 -5.23 10.34 -2.37
CA LEU A 160 -5.28 8.96 -2.85
C LEU A 160 -6.58 8.67 -3.60
N LEU A 161 -7.72 9.22 -3.18
CA LEU A 161 -9.00 9.00 -3.83
C LEU A 161 -9.30 10.05 -4.91
N ASN A 162 -8.93 11.31 -4.67
CA ASN A 162 -9.43 12.43 -5.44
C ASN A 162 -8.35 13.36 -6.01
N ALA A 163 -7.09 12.96 -6.09
CA ALA A 163 -6.08 13.78 -6.75
C ALA A 163 -6.50 14.17 -8.17
N ASP A 164 -6.19 15.42 -8.56
CA ASP A 164 -6.33 15.93 -9.93
C ASP A 164 -4.98 16.07 -10.63
N HIS A 165 -4.10 15.10 -10.37
CA HIS A 165 -2.79 15.02 -10.98
C HIS A 165 -2.31 13.57 -11.07
N THR A 166 -1.36 13.32 -11.96
CA THR A 166 -0.60 12.06 -12.01
C THR A 166 0.85 12.30 -12.44
N PHE A 167 1.66 11.23 -12.45
CA PHE A 167 3.04 11.21 -12.91
C PHE A 167 3.15 10.31 -14.13
N VAL A 168 3.62 10.86 -15.25
CA VAL A 168 3.73 10.12 -16.51
C VAL A 168 5.06 10.41 -17.20
N ASN A 169 5.55 9.43 -17.95
CA ASN A 169 6.49 9.64 -19.04
C ASN A 169 5.71 9.72 -20.37
N LEU A 170 6.39 9.97 -21.49
CA LEU A 170 5.73 10.09 -22.81
C LEU A 170 4.89 8.86 -23.19
N GLN A 171 5.39 7.66 -22.90
CA GLN A 171 4.70 6.41 -23.24
C GLN A 171 3.39 6.26 -22.46
N LEU A 172 3.42 6.50 -21.15
CA LEU A 172 2.23 6.40 -20.30
C LEU A 172 1.25 7.55 -20.55
N ALA A 173 1.76 8.76 -20.85
CA ALA A 173 0.94 9.90 -21.25
C ALA A 173 0.13 9.58 -22.51
N LYS A 174 0.77 9.01 -23.54
CA LYS A 174 0.08 8.55 -24.76
C LYS A 174 -0.98 7.49 -24.43
N PHE A 175 -0.68 6.53 -23.57
CA PHE A 175 -1.64 5.51 -23.15
C PHE A 175 -2.86 6.10 -22.41
N TYR A 176 -2.65 7.17 -21.65
CA TYR A 176 -3.71 7.89 -20.93
C TYR A 176 -4.43 8.96 -21.74
N GLY A 177 -4.00 9.24 -22.97
CA GLY A 177 -4.56 10.33 -23.76
C GLY A 177 -4.19 11.73 -23.23
N ILE A 178 -3.07 11.84 -22.52
CA ILE A 178 -2.52 13.13 -22.09
C ILE A 178 -1.66 13.70 -23.22
N GLU A 179 -2.10 14.82 -23.78
CA GLU A 179 -1.42 15.52 -24.88
C GLU A 179 -0.48 16.63 -24.36
N GLY A 180 0.40 17.11 -25.25
CA GLY A 180 1.24 18.29 -24.97
C GLY A 180 2.44 18.06 -24.05
N LEU A 181 2.78 16.81 -23.72
CA LEU A 181 4.05 16.53 -23.03
C LEU A 181 5.23 16.60 -24.01
N GLU A 182 6.25 17.34 -23.61
CA GLU A 182 7.52 17.47 -24.34
C GLU A 182 8.69 17.01 -23.46
N GLY A 183 9.78 16.55 -24.08
CA GLY A 183 11.01 16.16 -23.40
C GLY A 183 11.05 14.70 -22.91
N GLU A 184 12.24 14.26 -22.54
CA GLU A 184 12.48 12.91 -22.00
C GLU A 184 12.34 12.92 -20.47
N GLY A 185 11.74 11.87 -19.90
CA GLY A 185 11.65 11.68 -18.46
C GLY A 185 10.22 11.70 -17.89
N TRP A 186 10.14 11.77 -16.56
CA TRP A 186 8.89 11.73 -15.80
C TRP A 186 8.43 13.13 -15.41
N GLN A 187 7.13 13.39 -15.58
CA GLN A 187 6.52 14.70 -15.33
C GLN A 187 5.27 14.56 -14.48
N ARG A 188 5.08 15.52 -13.56
CA ARG A 188 3.82 15.70 -12.84
C ARG A 188 2.87 16.50 -13.71
N VAL A 189 1.71 15.94 -14.02
CA VAL A 189 0.66 16.57 -14.84
C VAL A 189 -0.53 16.87 -13.96
N ASN A 190 -1.03 18.10 -13.98
CA ASN A 190 -2.23 18.55 -13.25
C ASN A 190 -3.46 18.56 -14.17
N GLY A 191 -4.67 18.69 -13.59
CA GLY A 191 -5.92 18.78 -14.36
C GLY A 191 -6.31 17.46 -15.02
N THR A 192 -5.79 16.34 -14.51
CA THR A 192 -5.84 15.04 -15.17
C THR A 192 -7.22 14.36 -15.03
N ARG A 193 -8.13 14.92 -14.23
CA ARG A 193 -9.53 14.47 -14.20
C ARG A 193 -10.21 14.63 -15.56
N SER A 194 -9.81 15.62 -16.36
CA SER A 194 -10.31 15.81 -17.74
C SER A 194 -10.09 14.59 -18.65
N VAL A 195 -9.08 13.78 -18.34
CA VAL A 195 -8.75 12.52 -19.03
C VAL A 195 -8.99 11.29 -18.13
N SER A 196 -9.86 11.42 -17.12
CA SER A 196 -10.23 10.35 -16.18
C SER A 196 -9.04 9.74 -15.43
N ARG A 197 -8.04 10.56 -15.08
CA ARG A 197 -6.89 10.16 -14.25
C ARG A 197 -6.83 10.91 -12.93
N GLY A 198 -5.96 10.43 -12.04
CA GLY A 198 -5.72 10.98 -10.72
C GLY A 198 -6.21 10.06 -9.60
N GLY A 199 -5.38 9.89 -8.57
CA GLY A 199 -5.67 8.98 -7.46
C GLY A 199 -5.62 7.50 -7.85
N ILE A 200 -5.59 6.66 -6.82
CA ILE A 200 -5.31 5.22 -6.88
C ILE A 200 -6.36 4.41 -7.65
N LEU A 201 -7.59 4.91 -7.74
CA LEU A 201 -8.70 4.25 -8.43
C LEU A 201 -8.50 4.19 -9.96
N THR A 202 -7.66 5.06 -10.50
CA THR A 202 -7.47 5.23 -11.95
C THR A 202 -6.09 4.82 -12.46
N MET A 203 -5.19 4.44 -11.55
CA MET A 203 -3.84 4.00 -11.91
C MET A 203 -3.91 2.73 -12.76
N GLY A 204 -3.11 2.69 -13.81
CA GLY A 204 -3.03 1.53 -14.70
C GLY A 204 -2.64 0.27 -13.92
N ALA A 205 -1.71 0.40 -12.96
CA ALA A 205 -1.28 -0.71 -12.12
C ALA A 205 -2.42 -1.29 -11.27
N THR A 206 -3.20 -0.44 -10.60
CA THR A 206 -4.35 -0.87 -9.79
C THR A 206 -5.39 -1.56 -10.66
N LEU A 207 -5.85 -0.90 -11.73
CA LEU A 207 -6.91 -1.42 -12.59
C LEU A 207 -6.51 -2.74 -13.24
N SER A 208 -5.25 -2.85 -13.67
CA SER A 208 -4.66 -4.07 -14.20
C SER A 208 -4.62 -5.19 -13.17
N LYS A 209 -4.12 -4.90 -11.96
CA LYS A 209 -3.99 -5.94 -10.93
C LYS A 209 -5.36 -6.47 -10.49
N GLN A 210 -6.38 -5.62 -10.49
CA GLN A 210 -7.75 -5.98 -10.12
C GLN A 210 -8.61 -6.38 -11.33
N SER A 211 -8.03 -7.04 -12.33
CA SER A 211 -8.73 -7.54 -13.53
C SER A 211 -8.23 -8.94 -13.91
N GLY A 212 -8.99 -9.66 -14.75
CA GLY A 212 -8.54 -10.93 -15.34
C GLY A 212 -7.46 -10.75 -16.42
N ALA A 213 -7.08 -11.85 -17.08
CA ALA A 213 -6.07 -11.82 -18.14
C ALA A 213 -6.57 -11.13 -19.42
N SER A 214 -7.81 -11.44 -19.84
CA SER A 214 -8.39 -11.00 -21.12
C SER A 214 -9.58 -10.05 -20.99
N ARG A 215 -10.19 -9.99 -19.80
CA ARG A 215 -11.39 -9.18 -19.49
C ARG A 215 -11.26 -8.42 -18.18
N THR A 216 -12.15 -7.46 -17.96
CA THR A 216 -12.25 -6.77 -16.67
C THR A 216 -12.79 -7.71 -15.60
N SER A 217 -12.92 -7.22 -14.37
CA SER A 217 -13.58 -7.98 -13.31
C SER A 217 -14.17 -7.01 -12.28
N PRO A 218 -15.46 -6.66 -12.41
CA PRO A 218 -16.18 -5.88 -11.41
C PRO A 218 -16.08 -6.49 -10.01
N ILE A 219 -16.07 -7.81 -9.94
CA ILE A 219 -15.93 -8.57 -8.70
C ILE A 219 -14.58 -8.28 -8.03
N LEU A 220 -13.46 -8.40 -8.75
CA LEU A 220 -12.13 -8.13 -8.18
C LEU A 220 -11.94 -6.65 -7.83
N ARG A 221 -12.35 -5.73 -8.71
CA ARG A 221 -12.27 -4.28 -8.47
C ARG A 221 -13.12 -3.87 -7.27
N GLY A 222 -14.34 -4.36 -7.19
CA GLY A 222 -15.26 -4.07 -6.10
C GLY A 222 -14.79 -4.65 -4.78
N ASN A 223 -14.23 -5.87 -4.80
CA ASN A 223 -13.67 -6.50 -3.61
C ASN A 223 -12.47 -5.70 -3.11
N TRP A 224 -11.65 -5.23 -4.05
CA TRP A 224 -10.51 -4.38 -3.74
C TRP A 224 -10.93 -3.09 -3.03
N VAL A 225 -11.94 -2.38 -3.54
CA VAL A 225 -12.49 -1.18 -2.87
C VAL A 225 -13.06 -1.54 -1.49
N SER A 226 -13.90 -2.56 -1.40
CA SER A 226 -14.60 -2.94 -0.16
C SER A 226 -13.64 -3.38 0.96
N GLU A 227 -12.72 -4.32 0.69
CA GLU A 227 -11.86 -4.88 1.74
C GLU A 227 -10.59 -4.05 1.98
N PHE A 228 -9.95 -3.55 0.93
CA PHE A 228 -8.62 -2.94 1.04
C PHE A 228 -8.67 -1.44 1.26
N LEU A 229 -9.67 -0.76 0.70
CA LEU A 229 -9.86 0.68 0.93
C LEU A 229 -10.80 0.94 2.10
N LEU A 230 -11.91 0.20 2.21
CA LEU A 230 -12.94 0.46 3.22
C LEU A 230 -12.83 -0.44 4.47
N GLY A 231 -11.94 -1.43 4.45
CA GLY A 231 -11.68 -2.29 5.60
C GLY A 231 -12.83 -3.22 5.96
N GLU A 232 -13.75 -3.47 5.03
CA GLU A 232 -14.84 -4.40 5.23
C GLU A 232 -14.32 -5.84 5.32
N LYS A 233 -14.92 -6.66 6.19
CA LYS A 233 -14.70 -8.10 6.21
C LYS A 233 -15.79 -8.77 5.37
N LEU A 234 -15.43 -9.30 4.22
CA LEU A 234 -16.34 -10.12 3.42
C LEU A 234 -16.19 -11.59 3.83
N PRO A 235 -17.27 -12.38 3.80
CA PRO A 235 -17.16 -13.80 4.04
C PRO A 235 -16.44 -14.46 2.87
N ARG A 236 -15.82 -15.63 3.12
CA ARG A 236 -15.19 -16.38 2.05
C ARG A 236 -16.23 -16.78 0.99
N PRO A 237 -15.88 -16.79 -0.31
CA PRO A 237 -16.75 -17.31 -1.35
C PRO A 237 -17.23 -18.73 -1.01
N PRO A 238 -18.48 -19.10 -1.37
CA PRO A 238 -18.96 -20.47 -1.23
C PRO A 238 -18.03 -21.50 -1.89
N LYS A 239 -18.06 -22.75 -1.43
CA LYS A 239 -17.35 -23.84 -2.11
C LYS A 239 -18.04 -24.14 -3.44
N GLY A 240 -17.25 -24.39 -4.50
CA GLY A 240 -17.77 -24.81 -5.80
C GLY A 240 -18.40 -23.68 -6.63
N VAL A 241 -18.05 -22.42 -6.37
CA VAL A 241 -18.45 -21.28 -7.20
C VAL A 241 -18.01 -21.53 -8.66
N PRO A 242 -18.94 -21.48 -9.63
CA PRO A 242 -18.61 -21.66 -11.03
C PRO A 242 -17.58 -20.63 -11.51
N VAL A 243 -16.57 -21.10 -12.25
CA VAL A 243 -15.57 -20.21 -12.86
C VAL A 243 -16.23 -19.47 -14.02
N LEU A 244 -16.15 -18.13 -14.01
CA LEU A 244 -16.59 -17.32 -15.14
C LEU A 244 -15.69 -17.53 -16.36
N PRO A 245 -16.23 -17.46 -17.59
CA PRO A 245 -15.44 -17.64 -18.80
C PRO A 245 -14.26 -16.65 -18.85
N GLU A 246 -13.20 -17.03 -19.54
CA GLU A 246 -11.99 -16.19 -19.67
C GLU A 246 -12.23 -14.95 -20.55
N GLU A 247 -13.19 -15.05 -21.46
CA GLU A 247 -13.66 -13.96 -22.32
C GLU A 247 -15.16 -13.71 -22.12
N VAL A 248 -15.58 -12.48 -22.36
CA VAL A 248 -17.00 -12.11 -22.33
C VAL A 248 -17.65 -12.59 -23.64
N PRO A 249 -18.73 -13.37 -23.59
CA PRO A 249 -19.51 -13.71 -24.77
C PRO A 249 -19.94 -12.46 -25.54
N SER A 250 -19.97 -12.52 -26.87
CA SER A 250 -20.19 -11.35 -27.74
C SER A 250 -21.57 -10.70 -27.60
N ASP A 251 -22.54 -11.41 -27.03
CA ASP A 251 -23.90 -10.96 -26.75
C ASP A 251 -24.08 -10.38 -25.33
N LEU A 252 -23.01 -10.36 -24.52
CA LEU A 252 -23.03 -9.89 -23.15
C LEU A 252 -22.01 -8.77 -22.92
N THR A 253 -22.28 -7.95 -21.91
CA THR A 253 -21.28 -7.07 -21.29
C THR A 253 -20.68 -7.76 -20.06
N GLU A 254 -19.52 -7.30 -19.59
CA GLU A 254 -18.92 -7.79 -18.33
C GLU A 254 -19.89 -7.62 -17.14
N ARG A 255 -20.62 -6.50 -17.12
CA ARG A 255 -21.68 -6.25 -16.15
C ARG A 255 -22.75 -7.33 -16.22
N ARG A 256 -23.28 -7.61 -17.41
CA ARG A 256 -24.34 -8.61 -17.57
C ARG A 256 -23.87 -10.02 -17.20
N LEU A 257 -22.64 -10.36 -17.56
CA LEU A 257 -22.01 -11.62 -17.15
C LEU A 257 -21.91 -11.72 -15.62
N THR A 258 -21.51 -10.63 -14.94
CA THR A 258 -21.43 -10.56 -13.47
C THR A 258 -22.81 -10.66 -12.83
N GLU A 259 -23.82 -9.97 -13.37
CA GLU A 259 -25.21 -10.05 -12.86
C GLU A 259 -25.80 -11.46 -12.98
N LEU A 260 -25.52 -12.16 -14.09
CA LEU A 260 -25.90 -13.56 -14.26
C LEU A 260 -25.22 -14.44 -13.21
N HIS A 261 -23.94 -14.21 -12.92
CA HIS A 261 -23.22 -14.90 -11.86
C HIS A 261 -23.82 -14.64 -10.47
N SER A 262 -24.09 -13.37 -10.16
CA SER A 262 -24.61 -12.96 -8.85
C SER A 262 -26.09 -13.29 -8.67
N SER A 263 -26.81 -13.76 -9.71
CA SER A 263 -28.22 -14.13 -9.63
C SER A 263 -28.47 -15.34 -8.71
N ASP A 264 -27.44 -16.16 -8.45
CA ASP A 264 -27.50 -17.20 -7.43
C ASP A 264 -27.63 -16.55 -6.03
N PRO A 265 -28.65 -16.89 -5.22
CA PRO A 265 -28.83 -16.36 -3.88
C PRO A 265 -27.64 -16.55 -2.93
N ALA A 266 -26.82 -17.59 -3.14
CA ALA A 266 -25.60 -17.81 -2.37
C ALA A 266 -24.51 -16.79 -2.71
N CYS A 267 -24.41 -16.36 -3.97
CA CYS A 267 -23.44 -15.38 -4.44
C CYS A 267 -23.90 -13.94 -4.11
N MET A 268 -25.19 -13.64 -4.31
CA MET A 268 -25.75 -12.29 -4.11
C MET A 268 -25.43 -11.66 -2.74
N LYS A 269 -25.35 -12.48 -1.68
CA LYS A 269 -25.06 -12.03 -0.30
C LYS A 269 -23.81 -11.16 -0.19
N CYS A 270 -22.78 -11.49 -0.95
CA CYS A 270 -21.51 -10.75 -0.97
C CYS A 270 -21.49 -9.75 -2.12
N HIS A 271 -21.96 -10.17 -3.29
CA HIS A 271 -21.96 -9.37 -4.52
C HIS A 271 -22.70 -8.03 -4.37
N GLN A 272 -23.79 -7.99 -3.60
CA GLN A 272 -24.47 -6.72 -3.29
C GLN A 272 -23.54 -5.67 -2.65
N ARG A 273 -22.50 -6.08 -1.91
CA ARG A 273 -21.52 -5.19 -1.24
C ARG A 273 -20.31 -4.85 -2.12
N ILE A 274 -20.17 -5.52 -3.26
CA ILE A 274 -18.94 -5.56 -4.06
C ILE A 274 -19.20 -4.94 -5.43
N ASP A 275 -20.17 -5.48 -6.17
CA ASP A 275 -20.30 -5.30 -7.61
C ASP A 275 -20.52 -3.85 -7.99
N GLY A 276 -21.28 -3.10 -7.17
CA GLY A 276 -21.51 -1.67 -7.40
C GLY A 276 -20.22 -0.86 -7.54
N PHE A 277 -19.21 -1.12 -6.70
CA PHE A 277 -17.91 -0.46 -6.81
C PHE A 277 -17.16 -0.86 -8.08
N GLY A 278 -17.28 -2.12 -8.49
CA GLY A 278 -16.68 -2.64 -9.71
C GLY A 278 -17.29 -2.05 -10.97
N PHE A 279 -18.62 -2.03 -11.05
CA PHE A 279 -19.37 -1.46 -12.18
C PHE A 279 -19.10 0.03 -12.36
N ALA A 280 -18.96 0.78 -11.27
CA ALA A 280 -18.56 2.20 -11.33
C ALA A 280 -17.16 2.41 -11.97
N LEU A 281 -16.32 1.38 -12.05
CA LEU A 281 -14.99 1.42 -12.66
C LEU A 281 -14.95 0.76 -14.06
N GLU A 282 -16.07 0.27 -14.62
CA GLU A 282 -16.07 -0.45 -15.90
C GLU A 282 -15.75 0.43 -17.13
N GLN A 283 -15.74 1.75 -16.96
CA GLN A 283 -15.20 2.73 -17.92
C GLN A 283 -13.69 2.57 -18.18
N PHE A 284 -13.02 1.66 -17.47
CA PHE A 284 -11.63 1.27 -17.72
C PHE A 284 -11.52 -0.18 -18.17
N ASP A 285 -10.76 -0.46 -19.23
CA ASP A 285 -10.46 -1.81 -19.69
C ASP A 285 -9.53 -2.58 -18.73
N THR A 286 -9.19 -3.82 -19.11
CA THR A 286 -8.36 -4.72 -18.28
C THR A 286 -7.03 -4.12 -17.89
N ILE A 287 -6.41 -3.28 -18.72
CA ILE A 287 -5.11 -2.66 -18.43
C ILE A 287 -5.25 -1.19 -17.99
N GLY A 288 -6.47 -0.75 -17.72
CA GLY A 288 -6.78 0.57 -17.19
C GLY A 288 -6.92 1.66 -18.25
N ARG A 289 -7.06 1.34 -19.54
CA ARG A 289 -7.38 2.32 -20.59
C ARG A 289 -8.84 2.77 -20.45
N PHE A 290 -9.10 4.06 -20.61
CA PHE A 290 -10.49 4.55 -20.62
C PHE A 290 -11.22 4.10 -21.89
N ARG A 291 -12.51 3.74 -21.77
CA ARG A 291 -13.37 3.28 -22.87
C ARG A 291 -14.82 3.70 -22.65
N ALA A 292 -15.51 4.04 -23.74
CA ALA A 292 -16.96 4.29 -23.75
C ALA A 292 -17.78 3.05 -24.13
N SER A 293 -17.17 2.11 -24.85
CA SER A 293 -17.78 0.86 -25.28
C SER A 293 -16.84 -0.32 -25.04
N ASP A 294 -17.40 -1.52 -24.89
CA ASP A 294 -16.62 -2.76 -24.83
C ASP A 294 -16.08 -3.18 -26.21
N LYS A 295 -15.35 -4.30 -26.26
CA LYS A 295 -14.76 -4.84 -27.50
C LYS A 295 -15.81 -5.28 -28.52
N SER A 296 -17.04 -5.57 -28.08
CA SER A 296 -18.17 -5.98 -28.91
C SER A 296 -19.01 -4.78 -29.37
N GLY A 297 -18.67 -3.57 -28.94
CA GLY A 297 -19.36 -2.32 -29.29
C GLY A 297 -20.55 -1.98 -28.39
N HIS A 298 -20.77 -2.71 -27.30
CA HIS A 298 -21.80 -2.33 -26.34
C HIS A 298 -21.36 -1.11 -25.53
N GLU A 299 -22.28 -0.19 -25.28
CA GLU A 299 -22.03 0.94 -24.37
C GLU A 299 -21.78 0.46 -22.94
N ILE A 300 -20.85 1.12 -22.25
CA ILE A 300 -20.56 0.83 -20.85
C ILE A 300 -21.54 1.58 -19.95
N ASP A 301 -22.37 0.84 -19.22
CA ASP A 301 -23.25 1.37 -18.17
C ASP A 301 -22.55 1.27 -16.81
N THR A 302 -22.20 2.44 -16.25
CA THR A 302 -21.60 2.60 -14.93
C THR A 302 -22.57 3.08 -13.84
N ASP A 303 -23.87 3.16 -14.13
CA ASP A 303 -24.88 3.57 -13.15
C ASP A 303 -25.19 2.46 -12.16
N VAL A 304 -25.04 2.76 -10.87
CA VAL A 304 -25.31 1.82 -9.78
C VAL A 304 -25.97 2.49 -8.58
N VAL A 305 -26.67 1.69 -7.80
CA VAL A 305 -27.13 2.05 -6.45
C VAL A 305 -26.42 1.16 -5.46
N LEU A 306 -25.70 1.76 -4.52
CA LEU A 306 -24.96 1.05 -3.49
C LEU A 306 -25.89 0.51 -2.39
N PRO A 307 -25.44 -0.41 -1.51
CA PRO A 307 -26.28 -1.01 -0.46
C PRO A 307 -26.95 -0.02 0.50
N ASP A 308 -26.36 1.16 0.69
CA ASP A 308 -26.91 2.22 1.52
C ASP A 308 -27.94 3.10 0.78
N GLY A 309 -28.26 2.77 -0.48
CA GLY A 309 -29.19 3.49 -1.33
C GLY A 309 -28.55 4.65 -2.11
N THR A 310 -27.25 4.90 -1.97
CA THR A 310 -26.60 6.02 -2.66
C THR A 310 -26.45 5.72 -4.15
N PRO A 311 -26.96 6.56 -5.05
CA PRO A 311 -26.69 6.45 -6.48
C PRO A 311 -25.25 6.89 -6.78
N VAL A 312 -24.55 6.10 -7.59
CA VAL A 312 -23.19 6.38 -8.07
C VAL A 312 -23.17 6.18 -9.58
N ASN A 313 -22.65 7.18 -10.29
CA ASN A 313 -22.40 7.12 -11.73
C ASN A 313 -20.88 7.18 -11.95
N GLY A 314 -20.32 6.07 -12.44
CA GLY A 314 -18.93 6.01 -12.87
C GLY A 314 -17.90 6.37 -11.81
N LEU A 315 -16.71 6.71 -12.27
CA LEU A 315 -15.57 7.06 -11.43
C LEU A 315 -15.84 8.27 -10.56
N ASP A 316 -16.43 9.34 -11.09
CA ASP A 316 -16.61 10.59 -10.35
C ASP A 316 -17.67 10.45 -9.26
N GLY A 317 -18.76 9.71 -9.53
CA GLY A 317 -19.72 9.32 -8.50
C GLY A 317 -19.05 8.49 -7.40
N LEU A 318 -18.20 7.53 -7.76
CA LEU A 318 -17.50 6.68 -6.81
C LEU A 318 -16.52 7.49 -5.94
N ARG A 319 -15.72 8.38 -6.53
CA ARG A 319 -14.84 9.29 -5.80
C ARG A 319 -15.62 10.15 -4.82
N ASN A 320 -16.72 10.75 -5.26
CA ASN A 320 -17.57 11.58 -4.41
C ASN A 320 -18.15 10.77 -3.25
N TYR A 321 -18.61 9.55 -3.49
CA TYR A 321 -19.10 8.65 -2.45
C TYR A 321 -18.00 8.30 -1.43
N LEU A 322 -16.80 7.93 -1.89
CA LEU A 322 -15.70 7.55 -1.00
C LEU A 322 -15.20 8.73 -0.17
N VAL A 323 -15.12 9.93 -0.76
CA VAL A 323 -14.60 11.14 -0.07
C VAL A 323 -15.63 11.80 0.84
N ASN A 324 -16.92 11.71 0.54
CA ASN A 324 -17.94 12.44 1.31
C ASN A 324 -18.77 11.53 2.21
N THR A 325 -19.00 10.27 1.82
CA THR A 325 -19.86 9.34 2.55
C THR A 325 -19.05 8.29 3.31
N ARG A 326 -18.01 7.71 2.68
CA ARG A 326 -17.20 6.63 3.27
C ARG A 326 -15.80 7.07 3.73
N ARG A 327 -15.59 8.38 3.85
CA ARG A 327 -14.29 8.98 4.21
C ARG A 327 -13.69 8.38 5.46
N ASP A 328 -14.50 8.24 6.50
CA ASP A 328 -14.02 7.80 7.80
C ASP A 328 -13.63 6.33 7.79
N ALA A 329 -14.34 5.50 7.01
CA ALA A 329 -13.98 4.09 6.80
C ALA A 329 -12.65 3.97 6.03
N PHE A 330 -12.47 4.80 4.99
CA PHE A 330 -11.22 4.87 4.24
C PHE A 330 -10.04 5.31 5.13
N LEU A 331 -10.18 6.42 5.86
CA LEU A 331 -9.14 6.94 6.74
C LEU A 331 -8.82 5.97 7.88
N ARG A 332 -9.84 5.32 8.48
CA ARG A 332 -9.61 4.32 9.54
C ARG A 332 -8.83 3.12 9.00
N THR A 333 -9.16 2.68 7.79
CA THR A 333 -8.43 1.59 7.12
C THR A 333 -6.99 2.00 6.84
N PHE A 334 -6.77 3.20 6.30
CA PHE A 334 -5.44 3.77 6.12
C PHE A 334 -4.63 3.79 7.43
N CYS A 335 -5.20 4.35 8.51
CA CYS A 335 -4.54 4.41 9.83
C CYS A 335 -4.17 3.01 10.34
N ARG A 336 -5.07 2.03 10.21
CA ARG A 336 -4.80 0.63 10.61
C ARG A 336 -3.66 0.01 9.81
N ARG A 337 -3.65 0.19 8.49
CA ARG A 337 -2.59 -0.34 7.61
C ARG A 337 -1.25 0.32 7.90
N LEU A 338 -1.23 1.64 8.06
CA LEU A 338 -0.02 2.41 8.35
C LEU A 338 0.55 2.05 9.73
N LEU A 339 -0.29 1.97 10.76
CA LEU A 339 0.12 1.57 12.10
C LEU A 339 0.65 0.13 12.11
N GLY A 340 -0.06 -0.80 11.45
CA GLY A 340 0.40 -2.18 11.36
C GLY A 340 1.75 -2.32 10.64
N TYR A 341 1.96 -1.54 9.58
CA TYR A 341 3.24 -1.45 8.88
C TYR A 341 4.34 -0.89 9.79
N ALA A 342 4.08 0.21 10.49
CA ALA A 342 5.03 0.84 11.42
C ALA A 342 5.47 -0.10 12.55
N LEU A 343 4.54 -0.89 13.09
CA LEU A 343 4.79 -1.82 14.18
C LEU A 343 5.27 -3.20 13.71
N GLY A 344 5.24 -3.49 12.41
CA GLY A 344 5.59 -4.80 11.86
C GLY A 344 4.66 -5.94 12.29
N ARG A 345 3.40 -5.63 12.62
CA ARG A 345 2.38 -6.60 13.08
C ARG A 345 0.97 -6.14 12.71
N ALA A 346 0.00 -7.05 12.73
CA ALA A 346 -1.41 -6.65 12.66
C ALA A 346 -1.79 -5.75 13.86
N THR A 347 -2.69 -4.80 13.63
CA THR A 347 -3.29 -3.99 14.69
C THR A 347 -4.14 -4.85 15.61
N GLN A 348 -4.13 -4.53 16.89
CA GLN A 348 -4.85 -5.22 17.97
C GLN A 348 -5.92 -4.31 18.55
N LEU A 349 -6.83 -4.86 19.35
CA LEU A 349 -7.86 -4.06 20.03
C LEU A 349 -7.26 -2.94 20.91
N SER A 350 -6.08 -3.17 21.50
CA SER A 350 -5.35 -2.15 22.28
C SER A 350 -4.84 -0.98 21.46
N ASP A 351 -4.86 -1.08 20.12
CA ASP A 351 -4.43 -0.02 19.22
C ASP A 351 -5.60 0.90 18.80
N GLU A 352 -6.86 0.54 19.07
CA GLU A 352 -8.03 1.36 18.69
C GLU A 352 -7.98 2.79 19.24
N PRO A 353 -7.59 3.05 20.51
CA PRO A 353 -7.49 4.42 21.00
C PRO A 353 -6.50 5.28 20.21
N LEU A 354 -5.37 4.70 19.78
CA LEU A 354 -4.39 5.40 18.94
C LEU A 354 -4.96 5.65 17.54
N ILE A 355 -5.69 4.69 16.97
CA ILE A 355 -6.36 4.87 15.67
C ILE A 355 -7.40 6.00 15.75
N ASP A 356 -8.18 6.07 16.82
CA ASP A 356 -9.15 7.15 17.05
C ASP A 356 -8.44 8.51 17.20
N GLU A 357 -7.31 8.56 17.90
CA GLU A 357 -6.46 9.75 17.97
C GLU A 357 -5.94 10.17 16.59
N MET A 358 -5.38 9.23 15.81
CA MET A 358 -4.92 9.49 14.45
C MET A 358 -6.03 10.06 13.57
N MET A 359 -7.24 9.50 13.66
CA MET A 359 -8.42 9.98 12.92
C MET A 359 -8.77 11.44 13.28
N SER A 360 -8.81 11.75 14.58
CA SER A 360 -9.10 13.10 15.08
C SER A 360 -8.03 14.10 14.63
N GLN A 361 -6.75 13.74 14.76
CA GLN A 361 -5.63 14.58 14.36
C GLN A 361 -5.62 14.82 12.84
N LEU A 362 -5.83 13.78 12.03
CA LEU A 362 -5.95 13.93 10.58
C LEU A 362 -7.07 14.92 10.22
N GLN A 363 -8.26 14.79 10.83
CA GLN A 363 -9.36 15.73 10.57
C GLN A 363 -9.00 17.17 10.96
N ALA A 364 -8.37 17.39 12.11
CA ALA A 364 -7.97 18.72 12.58
C ALA A 364 -6.90 19.38 11.70
N HIS A 365 -6.08 18.58 11.02
CA HIS A 365 -4.92 19.02 10.25
C HIS A 365 -5.06 18.74 8.75
N HIS A 366 -6.27 18.86 8.19
CA HIS A 366 -6.53 18.74 6.74
C HIS A 366 -6.06 17.42 6.10
N TYR A 367 -6.06 16.35 6.89
CA TYR A 367 -5.70 14.99 6.52
C TYR A 367 -4.26 14.85 6.00
N ARG A 368 -3.35 15.70 6.48
CA ARG A 368 -1.93 15.68 6.11
C ARG A 368 -1.27 14.37 6.52
N PHE A 369 -0.50 13.77 5.62
CA PHE A 369 0.13 12.48 5.82
C PHE A 369 1.06 12.45 7.05
N SER A 370 1.86 13.50 7.24
CA SER A 370 2.83 13.59 8.33
C SER A 370 2.18 13.53 9.71
N VAL A 371 0.92 13.97 9.83
CA VAL A 371 0.16 13.97 11.09
C VAL A 371 -0.09 12.53 11.58
N ALA A 372 -0.41 11.62 10.65
CA ALA A 372 -0.57 10.21 10.99
C ALA A 372 0.77 9.59 11.42
N LEU A 373 1.87 9.95 10.76
CA LEU A 373 3.21 9.48 11.14
C LEU A 373 3.62 10.01 12.52
N GLU A 374 3.40 11.29 12.78
CA GLU A 374 3.74 11.91 14.05
C GLU A 374 2.97 11.26 15.21
N ALA A 375 1.65 11.05 15.04
CA ALA A 375 0.83 10.35 16.02
C ALA A 375 1.39 8.95 16.32
N ILE A 376 1.81 8.20 15.29
CA ILE A 376 2.43 6.88 15.47
C ILE A 376 3.75 7.00 16.25
N ILE A 377 4.70 7.83 15.80
CA ILE A 377 6.05 7.81 16.40
C ILE A 377 6.08 8.36 17.82
N LEU A 378 5.10 9.20 18.20
CA LEU A 378 4.96 9.73 19.55
C LEU A 378 4.17 8.80 20.48
N SER A 379 3.48 7.81 19.93
CA SER A 379 2.63 6.88 20.67
C SER A 379 3.43 5.93 21.59
N PRO A 380 2.80 5.44 22.68
CA PRO A 380 3.35 4.34 23.46
C PRO A 380 3.59 3.07 22.64
N GLN A 381 2.73 2.77 21.67
CA GLN A 381 2.83 1.59 20.80
C GLN A 381 4.17 1.56 20.04
N PHE A 382 4.65 2.73 19.61
CA PHE A 382 5.91 2.87 18.88
C PHE A 382 7.13 3.14 19.76
N ARG A 383 6.95 3.67 20.98
CA ARG A 383 8.06 4.05 21.87
C ARG A 383 8.31 3.07 23.02
N MET A 384 7.39 2.14 23.24
CA MET A 384 7.46 1.16 24.31
C MET A 384 7.57 -0.26 23.75
N ILE A 385 8.10 -1.16 24.57
CA ILE A 385 8.07 -2.60 24.40
C ILE A 385 7.39 -3.23 25.61
N ARG A 386 6.63 -4.30 25.37
CA ARG A 386 6.00 -5.08 26.44
C ARG A 386 7.09 -5.76 27.30
N GLY A 387 6.88 -5.82 28.61
CA GLY A 387 7.78 -6.54 29.52
C GLY A 387 7.90 -8.04 29.15
N ALA A 388 9.04 -8.65 29.49
CA ALA A 388 9.39 -10.00 29.06
C ALA A 388 8.45 -11.09 29.60
N ASP A 389 7.85 -10.86 30.77
CA ASP A 389 6.99 -11.81 31.47
C ASP A 389 5.50 -11.60 31.18
N ALA A 390 5.17 -10.48 30.52
CA ALA A 390 3.80 -10.12 30.24
C ALA A 390 3.09 -11.20 29.41
N PRO A 391 1.84 -11.55 29.75
CA PRO A 391 1.11 -12.59 29.07
C PRO A 391 1.03 -12.29 27.57
N ARG A 392 1.48 -13.24 26.76
CA ARG A 392 1.23 -13.20 25.31
C ARG A 392 -0.26 -13.42 25.14
N THR A 393 -0.99 -12.38 24.76
CA THR A 393 -2.36 -12.53 24.30
C THR A 393 -2.32 -13.50 23.13
N ALA A 394 -2.84 -14.71 23.33
CA ALA A 394 -3.01 -15.66 22.24
C ALA A 394 -3.73 -14.92 21.13
N ALA A 395 -3.16 -14.91 19.92
CA ALA A 395 -3.89 -14.44 18.76
C ALA A 395 -5.18 -15.24 18.74
N LEU A 396 -6.32 -14.58 19.00
CA LEU A 396 -7.61 -15.16 18.76
C LEU A 396 -7.64 -15.47 17.26
N THR A 397 -7.38 -16.73 16.92
CA THR A 397 -7.67 -17.29 15.62
C THR A 397 -9.19 -17.24 15.51
N HIS A 398 -9.70 -16.09 15.08
CA HIS A 398 -11.08 -15.98 14.66
C HIS A 398 -11.16 -16.61 13.27
N ASP A 399 -11.64 -17.86 13.26
CA ASP A 399 -12.01 -18.66 12.08
C ASP A 399 -12.83 -17.86 11.06
#